data_AF-A0A2D5TM97-F1
#
_entry.id   AF-A0A2D5TM97-F1
#
_cell.length_a   1.000
_cell.length_b   1.000
_cell.length_c   1.000
_cell.angle_alpha   90.00
_cell.angle_beta   90.00
_cell.angle_gamma   90.00
#
_symmetry.space_group_name_H-M   'P 1'
#
loop_
_entity.id
_entity.type
_entity.pdbx_description
1 polymer ?
#
loop_
_entity_poly.entity_id
_entity_poly.type
_entity_poly.pdbx_seq_one_letter_code
_entity_poly.pdbx_strand_id
1 'polypeptide(L)'
;MIKIYTTGGTIEGLDYVGDKGIKKSNLSIEDFLKNANVDFDYSIESICKKDSRAIDENDRELLAEKIIGKTIHYINTLKTISP
;
A
#
# COMPACT_ATOMS: atom_id res chain seq x y z
N MET A 1 13.22 -14.11 -5.40
CA MET A 1 12.74 -13.22 -4.33
C MET A 1 11.39 -12.65 -4.72
N ILE A 2 10.36 -12.89 -3.91
CA ILE A 2 9.00 -12.38 -4.13
C ILE A 2 8.88 -10.97 -3.55
N LYS A 3 8.34 -10.01 -4.31
CA LYS A 3 8.00 -8.69 -3.78
C LYS A 3 6.52 -8.65 -3.42
N ILE A 4 6.23 -8.29 -2.18
CA ILE A 4 4.88 -8.17 -1.65
C ILE A 4 4.60 -6.69 -1.42
N TYR A 5 3.64 -6.14 -2.15
CA TYR A 5 3.17 -4.78 -1.95
C TYR A 5 1.85 -4.80 -1.17
N THR A 6 1.76 -4.08 -0.06
CA THR A 6 0.52 -4.01 0.75
C THR A 6 -0.21 -2.70 0.52
N THR A 7 -1.54 -2.78 0.47
CA THR A 7 -2.46 -1.65 0.27
C THR A 7 -3.41 -1.43 1.45
N GLY A 8 -3.36 -2.29 2.46
CA GLY A 8 -4.29 -2.30 3.58
C GLY A 8 -5.42 -3.33 3.41
N GLY A 9 -6.67 -2.89 3.59
CA GLY A 9 -7.85 -3.73 3.64
C GLY A 9 -7.96 -4.58 4.92
N THR A 10 -8.92 -5.51 4.93
CA THR A 10 -9.27 -6.33 6.10
C THR A 10 -8.09 -7.16 6.61
N ILE A 11 -7.17 -7.58 5.73
CA ILE A 11 -5.99 -8.38 6.10
C ILE A 11 -5.02 -7.64 7.04
N GLU A 12 -4.98 -6.31 6.97
CA GLU A 12 -4.21 -5.45 7.89
C GLU A 12 -5.11 -4.78 8.97
N GLY A 13 -6.33 -5.28 9.14
CA GLY A 13 -7.28 -4.75 10.14
C GLY A 13 -7.93 -3.44 9.75
N LEU A 14 -7.86 -3.04 8.48
CA LEU A 14 -8.66 -1.93 7.98
C LEU A 14 -10.05 -2.44 7.62
N ASP A 15 -10.81 -2.82 8.64
CA ASP A 15 -12.20 -3.24 8.50
C ASP A 15 -13.11 -2.05 8.74
N TYR A 16 -13.49 -1.36 7.66
CA TYR A 16 -14.42 -0.24 7.70
C TYR A 16 -15.85 -0.79 7.69
N VAL A 17 -16.35 -1.21 8.85
CA VAL A 17 -17.75 -1.58 9.07
C VAL A 17 -18.46 -0.42 9.79
N GLY A 18 -18.89 0.59 9.02
CA GLY A 18 -19.71 1.72 9.49
C GLY A 18 -18.98 2.77 10.34
N ASP A 19 -19.74 3.64 11.03
CA ASP A 19 -19.26 4.73 11.92
C ASP A 19 -18.49 4.25 13.17
N LYS A 20 -18.26 2.94 13.30
CA LYS A 20 -17.56 2.35 14.43
C LYS A 20 -16.10 2.22 14.04
N GLY A 21 -15.32 3.22 14.45
CA GLY A 21 -13.95 3.49 14.03
C GLY A 21 -13.00 2.29 13.88
N ILE A 22 -11.92 2.57 13.15
CA ILE A 22 -10.86 1.63 12.73
C ILE A 22 -10.48 0.66 13.85
N LYS A 23 -10.88 -0.61 13.73
CA LYS A 23 -10.34 -1.70 14.56
C LYS A 23 -8.94 -2.04 14.09
N LYS A 24 -7.96 -1.24 14.50
CA LYS A 24 -6.55 -1.46 14.21
C LYS A 24 -6.12 -2.81 14.81
N SER A 25 -6.08 -3.88 14.01
CA SER A 25 -5.38 -5.09 14.43
C SER A 25 -3.89 -4.83 14.29
N ASN A 26 -3.12 -5.05 15.35
CA ASN A 26 -1.66 -4.95 15.31
C ASN A 26 -1.00 -6.09 14.50
N LEU A 27 -1.78 -6.95 13.84
CA LEU A 27 -1.27 -8.06 13.05
C LEU A 27 -0.84 -7.54 11.68
N SER A 28 0.47 -7.60 11.42
CA SER A 28 1.04 -7.27 10.11
C SER A 28 1.03 -8.50 9.20
N ILE A 29 1.04 -8.28 7.87
CA ILE A 29 1.24 -9.38 6.90
C ILE A 29 2.58 -10.10 7.14
N GLU A 30 3.56 -9.38 7.69
CA GLU A 30 4.86 -9.94 8.05
C GLU A 30 4.71 -10.99 9.16
N ASP A 31 3.92 -10.71 10.19
CA ASP A 31 3.62 -11.66 11.26
C ASP A 31 2.89 -12.89 10.72
N PHE A 32 1.96 -12.69 9.77
CA PHE A 32 1.24 -13.80 9.13
C PHE A 32 2.19 -14.73 8.37
N LEU A 33 3.08 -14.16 7.54
CA LEU A 33 4.05 -14.93 6.75
C LEU A 33 5.08 -15.64 7.63
N LYS A 34 5.55 -14.98 8.69
CA LYS A 34 6.43 -15.59 9.71
C LYS A 34 5.76 -16.79 10.38
N ASN A 35 4.51 -16.63 10.83
CA ASN A 35 3.77 -17.71 11.48
C ASN A 35 3.41 -18.86 10.54
N ALA A 36 3.24 -18.58 9.24
CA ALA A 36 3.02 -19.60 8.22
C ALA A 36 4.28 -20.40 7.86
N ASN A 37 5.45 -20.05 8.42
CA ASN A 37 6.73 -20.72 8.19
C ASN A 37 7.06 -20.89 6.70
N VAL A 38 6.88 -19.80 5.93
CA VAL A 38 7.20 -19.80 4.49
C VAL A 38 8.72 -19.84 4.28
N ASP A 39 9.17 -20.69 3.36
CA ASP A 39 10.60 -20.96 3.09
C ASP A 39 11.15 -20.21 1.86
N PHE A 40 10.37 -19.29 1.29
CA PHE A 40 10.80 -18.49 0.14
C PHE A 40 11.29 -17.11 0.58
N ASP A 41 12.31 -16.59 -0.11
CA ASP A 41 12.77 -15.21 0.07
C ASP A 41 11.71 -14.21 -0.43
N TYR A 42 11.33 -13.27 0.44
CA TYR A 42 10.41 -12.20 0.12
C TYR A 42 10.83 -10.85 0.72
N SER A 43 10.32 -9.76 0.14
CA SER A 43 10.37 -8.41 0.71
C SER A 43 8.97 -7.82 0.75
N ILE A 44 8.62 -7.13 1.83
CA ILE A 44 7.33 -6.45 1.98
C ILE A 44 7.53 -4.94 1.91
N GLU A 45 6.70 -4.25 1.14
CA GLU A 45 6.63 -2.78 1.09
C GLU A 45 5.17 -2.33 1.15
N SER A 46 4.85 -1.40 2.06
CA SER A 46 3.51 -0.83 2.15
C SER A 46 3.39 0.38 1.22
N ILE A 47 2.47 0.31 0.26
CA ILE A 47 2.23 1.36 -0.73
C ILE A 47 1.16 2.33 -0.24
N CYS A 48 0.08 1.81 0.34
CA CYS A 48 -0.95 2.59 1.00
C CYS A 48 -1.61 1.76 2.12
N LYS A 49 -2.43 2.41 2.95
CA LYS A 49 -3.20 1.79 4.03
C LYS A 49 -4.64 2.25 3.94
N LYS A 50 -5.37 1.69 2.97
CA LYS A 50 -6.75 2.07 2.65
C LYS A 50 -7.65 0.84 2.65
N ASP A 51 -8.95 1.06 2.81
CA ASP A 51 -9.95 0.07 2.40
C ASP A 51 -9.87 -0.11 0.88
N SER A 52 -10.13 -1.32 0.36
CA SER A 52 -10.13 -1.54 -1.09
C SER A 52 -11.15 -0.66 -1.81
N ARG A 53 -12.27 -0.32 -1.16
CA ARG A 53 -13.31 0.60 -1.67
C ARG A 53 -12.85 2.05 -1.72
N ALA A 54 -11.78 2.40 -0.99
CA ALA A 54 -11.21 3.75 -0.91
C ALA A 54 -9.96 3.93 -1.80
N ILE A 55 -9.57 2.91 -2.58
CA ILE A 55 -8.47 2.98 -3.54
C ILE A 55 -8.88 3.85 -4.74
N ASP A 56 -8.15 4.93 -4.96
CA ASP A 56 -8.38 5.88 -6.05
C ASP A 56 -7.42 5.65 -7.24
N GLU A 57 -7.49 6.52 -8.25
CA GLU A 57 -6.63 6.40 -9.45
C GLU A 57 -5.15 6.66 -9.14
N ASN A 58 -4.84 7.61 -8.24
CA ASN A 58 -3.46 7.90 -7.88
C ASN A 58 -2.81 6.70 -7.17
N ASP A 59 -3.57 6.01 -6.32
CA ASP A 59 -3.11 4.75 -5.70
C ASP A 59 -2.81 3.67 -6.75
N ARG A 60 -3.68 3.56 -7.77
CA ARG A 60 -3.50 2.59 -8.86
C ARG A 60 -2.28 2.91 -9.72
N GLU A 61 -2.07 4.18 -10.04
CA GLU A 61 -0.88 4.63 -10.78
C GLU A 61 0.39 4.31 -9.98
N LEU A 62 0.44 4.64 -8.69
CA LEU A 62 1.57 4.33 -7.83
C LEU A 62 1.85 2.81 -7.74
N LEU A 63 0.80 1.98 -7.66
CA LEU A 63 0.95 0.52 -7.71
C LEU A 63 1.51 0.05 -9.05
N ALA A 64 0.99 0.56 -10.16
CA ALA A 64 1.47 0.23 -11.49
C ALA A 64 2.95 0.60 -11.66
N GLU A 65 3.37 1.77 -11.17
CA GLU A 65 4.77 2.21 -11.15
C GLU A 65 5.67 1.22 -10.38
N LYS A 66 5.26 0.82 -9.18
CA LYS A 66 6.00 -0.13 -8.33
C LYS A 66 6.11 -1.52 -8.93
N ILE A 67 5.09 -1.95 -9.66
CA ILE A 67 5.06 -3.26 -10.34
C ILE A 67 5.93 -3.24 -11.60
N ILE A 68 5.79 -2.20 -12.44
CA ILE A 68 6.52 -2.07 -13.70
C ILE A 68 7.98 -1.67 -13.46
N GLY A 69 8.30 -1.12 -12.29
CA GLY A 69 9.63 -0.60 -11.96
C GLY A 69 9.92 0.73 -12.65
N LYS A 70 8.89 1.48 -13.04
CA LYS A 70 9.04 2.82 -13.61
C LYS A 70 9.08 3.84 -12.47
N THR A 71 10.22 4.50 -12.32
CA THR A 71 10.32 5.74 -11.53
C THR A 71 9.87 6.90 -12.40
N ILE A 72 8.69 7.48 -12.14
CA ILE A 72 8.36 8.80 -12.70
C ILE A 72 9.09 9.84 -11.86
N HIS A 73 10.05 10.54 -12.46
CA HIS A 73 10.57 11.77 -11.87
C HIS A 73 9.45 12.82 -11.91
N TYR A 74 8.78 13.01 -10.78
CA TYR A 74 7.86 14.13 -10.61
C TYR A 74 8.67 15.43 -10.64
N ILE A 75 8.81 16.03 -11.82
CA ILE A 75 9.34 17.39 -11.94
C ILE A 75 8.19 18.29 -11.50
N ASN A 76 8.23 18.74 -10.25
CA ASN A 76 7.29 19.71 -9.72
C ASN A 76 7.62 21.08 -10.33
N THR A 77 7.21 21.33 -11.57
CA THR A 77 7.25 22.67 -12.17
C THR A 77 6.12 23.50 -11.60
N LEU A 78 6.36 24.05 -10.41
CA LEU A 78 5.60 25.21 -9.95
C LEU A 78 5.79 26.32 -10.99
N LYS A 79 4.77 26.54 -11.81
CA LYS A 79 4.50 27.82 -12.46
C LYS A 79 4.33 28.87 -11.37
N THR A 80 5.40 29.55 -10.98
CA THR A 80 5.28 30.92 -10.49
C THR A 80 5.30 31.83 -11.71
N ILE A 81 4.09 32.16 -12.14
CA ILE A 81 3.80 33.27 -13.04
C ILE A 81 4.28 34.54 -12.32
N SER A 82 5.07 35.33 -13.05
CA SER A 82 5.55 36.66 -12.69
C SER A 82 4.39 37.61 -12.35
N PRO A 83 4.58 38.65 -11.53
CA PRO A 83 4.00 39.95 -11.84
C PRO A 83 4.74 40.61 -13.03
#